data_AF-A0A9E4Z7C9-F1
#
_entry.id   AF-A0A9E4Z7C9-F1
#
_cell.length_a   1.000
_cell.length_b   1.000
_cell.length_c   1.000
_cell.angle_alpha   90.00
_cell.angle_beta   90.00
_cell.angle_gamma   90.00
#
_symmetry.space_group_name_H-M   'P 1'
#
loop_
_entity.id
_entity.type
_entity.pdbx_description
1 polymer ?
#
loop_
_entity_poly.entity_id
_entity_poly.type
_entity_poly.pdbx_seq_one_letter_code
_entity_poly.pdbx_strand_id
1 'polypeptide(L)'
;MATNNPNDHYHGSVHPSDMLEAFALEALDLGEEERVQDHLDNCGRCSDVVYRYQETAAELARSVNPQEPPPGLRARLMQAVSREEPPAPAAPEPQLVPSWGDRLIDSRLVRVMVPLGATVAMVLVVFAVTMNVRISNQVDDLKRENASLQANVDSNLATMTAQISEAALAESEVMNTVLQLQQTSYELAQPDNISLRLHSPYAGSRSQGILLVSRDGSRGVIMVAGMEAPNPSTSYNVWLMRGQDRLWVGQIGVDARGWGTVSLQLPESIMAFEKVELTAVDNRGTVESQTDMVLQGSLVSMNVPRMVTYASMR
;
A
#
# COMPACT_ATOMS: atom_id res chain seq x y z
N MET A 1 -38.08 -49.85 6.77
CA MET A 1 -38.72 -48.64 6.23
C MET A 1 -37.61 -47.68 5.84
N ALA A 2 -37.23 -47.71 4.56
CA ALA A 2 -36.41 -46.69 3.93
C ALA A 2 -37.38 -45.74 3.23
N THR A 3 -37.31 -44.45 3.52
CA THR A 3 -37.94 -43.42 2.68
C THR A 3 -36.81 -42.59 2.08
N ASN A 4 -36.45 -43.00 0.86
CA ASN A 4 -35.76 -42.19 -0.13
C ASN A 4 -36.55 -40.89 -0.34
N ASN A 5 -35.90 -39.74 -0.20
CA ASN A 5 -36.35 -38.50 -0.83
C ASN A 5 -35.27 -38.06 -1.84
N PRO A 6 -35.48 -38.27 -3.14
CA PRO A 6 -34.57 -37.80 -4.17
C PRO A 6 -35.10 -36.46 -4.69
N ASN A 7 -34.56 -35.34 -4.20
CA ASN A 7 -34.64 -34.02 -4.84
C ASN A 7 -33.76 -33.02 -4.07
N ASP A 8 -32.45 -33.26 -4.07
CA ASP A 8 -31.46 -32.28 -3.65
C ASP A 8 -30.51 -32.03 -4.83
N HIS A 9 -31.05 -31.44 -5.90
CA HIS A 9 -30.24 -30.79 -6.91
C HIS A 9 -29.88 -29.39 -6.41
N TYR A 10 -28.93 -29.34 -5.49
CA TYR A 10 -28.27 -28.14 -5.01
C TYR A 10 -27.41 -27.57 -6.15
N HIS A 11 -28.01 -26.80 -7.06
CA HIS A 11 -27.25 -25.82 -7.83
C HIS A 11 -26.83 -24.73 -6.84
N GLY A 12 -25.57 -24.79 -6.39
CA GLY A 12 -24.97 -23.73 -5.61
C GLY A 12 -24.82 -22.47 -6.46
N SER A 13 -25.91 -21.72 -6.63
CA SER A 13 -25.87 -20.35 -7.12
C SER A 13 -25.16 -19.51 -6.07
N VAL A 14 -23.93 -19.13 -6.38
CA VAL A 14 -23.21 -18.11 -5.62
C VAL A 14 -24.11 -16.86 -5.60
N HIS A 15 -24.48 -16.41 -4.41
CA HIS A 15 -25.29 -15.21 -4.23
C HIS A 15 -24.58 -14.03 -4.93
N PRO A 16 -25.20 -13.33 -5.89
CA PRO A 16 -24.53 -12.35 -6.75
C PRO A 16 -24.34 -11.01 -6.03
N SER A 17 -23.78 -11.01 -4.82
CA SER A 17 -23.54 -9.78 -4.05
C SER A 17 -22.65 -8.80 -4.80
N ASP A 18 -21.66 -9.31 -5.52
CA ASP A 18 -20.58 -8.53 -6.11
C ASP A 18 -20.96 -7.92 -7.47
N MET A 19 -22.18 -8.21 -7.94
CA MET A 19 -22.73 -7.74 -9.22
C MET A 19 -23.85 -6.70 -9.02
N LEU A 20 -24.30 -6.45 -7.79
CA LEU A 20 -25.46 -5.59 -7.52
C LEU A 20 -25.20 -4.11 -7.84
N GLU A 21 -23.98 -3.64 -7.61
CA GLU A 21 -23.55 -2.27 -7.92
C GLU A 21 -23.51 -2.04 -9.43
N ALA A 22 -22.93 -2.99 -10.17
CA ALA A 22 -22.85 -2.94 -11.62
C ALA A 22 -24.25 -3.08 -12.26
N PHE A 23 -25.10 -3.94 -11.71
CA PHE A 23 -26.50 -4.06 -12.10
C PHE A 23 -27.25 -2.73 -11.90
N ALA A 24 -27.08 -2.07 -10.75
CA ALA A 24 -27.72 -0.80 -10.44
C ALA A 24 -27.29 0.35 -11.37
N LEU A 25 -26.10 0.25 -11.96
CA LEU A 25 -25.55 1.22 -12.92
C LEU A 25 -25.77 0.81 -14.39
N GLU A 26 -26.55 -0.25 -14.66
CA GLU A 26 -26.78 -0.81 -16.00
C GLU A 26 -25.46 -1.13 -16.73
N ALA A 27 -24.47 -1.62 -15.97
CA ALA A 27 -23.09 -1.85 -16.43
C ALA A 27 -22.72 -3.34 -16.58
N LEU A 28 -23.70 -4.24 -16.53
CA LEU A 28 -23.53 -5.68 -16.73
C LEU A 28 -23.76 -6.09 -18.19
N ASP A 29 -23.24 -7.25 -18.58
CA ASP A 29 -23.66 -7.89 -19.82
C ASP A 29 -25.04 -8.55 -19.69
N LEU A 30 -25.67 -8.88 -20.83
CA LEU A 30 -27.03 -9.45 -20.85
C LEU A 30 -27.16 -10.76 -20.04
N GLY A 31 -26.12 -11.60 -20.00
CA GLY A 31 -26.16 -12.88 -19.30
C GLY A 31 -25.86 -12.75 -17.79
N GLU A 32 -25.13 -11.72 -17.38
CA GLU A 32 -24.96 -11.31 -15.99
C GLU A 32 -26.22 -10.65 -15.45
N GLU A 33 -26.83 -9.79 -16.24
CA GLU A 33 -28.07 -9.10 -15.91
C GLU A 33 -29.22 -10.09 -15.67
N GLU A 34 -29.42 -11.06 -16.58
CA GLU A 34 -30.45 -12.11 -16.45
C GLU A 34 -30.26 -12.91 -15.15
N ARG A 35 -29.02 -13.26 -14.81
CA ARG A 35 -28.71 -13.99 -13.57
C ARG A 35 -29.01 -13.17 -12.32
N VAL A 36 -28.71 -11.88 -12.32
CA VAL A 36 -29.02 -11.00 -11.19
C VAL A 36 -30.52 -10.79 -11.09
N GLN A 37 -31.21 -10.56 -12.21
CA GLN A 37 -32.66 -10.38 -12.29
C GLN A 37 -33.42 -11.59 -11.71
N ASP A 38 -33.07 -12.81 -12.12
CA ASP A 38 -33.64 -14.06 -11.60
C ASP A 38 -33.49 -14.19 -10.07
N HIS A 39 -32.37 -13.68 -9.53
CA HIS A 39 -32.11 -13.66 -8.09
C HIS A 39 -32.92 -12.56 -7.38
N LEU A 40 -33.04 -11.38 -7.97
CA LEU A 40 -33.81 -10.26 -7.38
C LEU A 40 -35.29 -10.62 -7.23
N ASP A 41 -35.87 -11.37 -8.17
CA ASP A 41 -37.25 -11.85 -8.12
C ASP A 41 -37.56 -12.67 -6.86
N ASN A 42 -36.53 -13.33 -6.30
CA ASN A 42 -36.65 -14.22 -5.15
C ASN A 42 -35.95 -13.69 -3.88
N CYS A 43 -35.25 -12.55 -3.94
CA CYS A 43 -34.47 -12.01 -2.82
C CYS A 43 -34.77 -10.53 -2.55
N GLY A 44 -35.72 -10.28 -1.64
CA GLY A 44 -36.09 -8.91 -1.24
C GLY A 44 -34.95 -8.10 -0.61
N ARG A 45 -33.98 -8.75 0.04
CA ARG A 45 -32.79 -8.08 0.59
C ARG A 45 -31.90 -7.48 -0.51
N CYS A 46 -31.68 -8.23 -1.60
CA CYS A 46 -30.86 -7.73 -2.71
C CYS A 46 -31.60 -6.67 -3.52
N SER A 47 -32.93 -6.83 -3.65
CA SER A 47 -33.79 -5.81 -4.25
C SER A 47 -33.68 -4.46 -3.52
N ASP A 48 -33.68 -4.47 -2.19
CA ASP A 48 -33.50 -3.27 -1.37
C ASP A 48 -32.10 -2.64 -1.56
N VAL A 49 -31.05 -3.46 -1.68
CA VAL A 49 -29.68 -2.97 -1.93
C VAL A 49 -29.56 -2.30 -3.30
N VAL A 50 -30.06 -2.94 -4.35
CA VAL A 50 -30.06 -2.38 -5.72
C VAL A 50 -30.84 -1.06 -5.76
N TYR A 51 -31.99 -0.99 -5.08
CA TYR A 51 -32.77 0.24 -4.99
C TYR A 51 -31.98 1.42 -4.39
N ARG A 52 -31.22 1.20 -3.31
CA ARG A 52 -30.38 2.25 -2.69
C ARG A 52 -29.24 2.72 -3.61
N TYR A 53 -28.65 1.80 -4.37
CA TYR A 53 -27.63 2.17 -5.35
C TYR A 53 -28.23 3.00 -6.49
N GLN A 54 -29.40 2.63 -7.00
CA GLN A 54 -30.12 3.39 -8.02
C GLN A 54 -30.54 4.78 -7.52
N GLU A 55 -30.98 4.90 -6.26
CA GLU A 55 -31.26 6.19 -5.63
C GLU A 55 -30.03 7.09 -5.62
N THR A 56 -28.88 6.55 -5.18
CA THR A 56 -27.60 7.26 -5.18
C THR A 56 -27.19 7.69 -6.59
N ALA A 57 -27.33 6.81 -7.58
CA ALA A 57 -27.05 7.11 -8.98
C ALA A 57 -27.98 8.24 -9.51
N ALA A 58 -29.25 8.25 -9.12
CA ALA A 58 -30.19 9.31 -9.47
C ALA A 58 -29.82 10.66 -8.81
N GLU A 59 -29.24 10.66 -7.60
CA GLU A 59 -28.68 11.87 -6.99
C GLU A 59 -27.51 12.42 -7.78
N LEU A 60 -26.59 11.54 -8.20
CA LEU A 60 -25.45 11.90 -9.04
C LEU A 60 -25.90 12.45 -10.39
N ALA A 61 -26.90 11.83 -11.02
CA ALA A 61 -27.45 12.31 -12.30
C ALA A 61 -28.01 13.74 -12.20
N ARG A 62 -28.59 14.12 -11.04
CA ARG A 62 -29.08 15.50 -10.80
C ARG A 62 -27.96 16.53 -10.66
N SER A 63 -26.72 16.11 -10.39
CA SER A 63 -25.57 17.02 -10.27
C SER A 63 -24.97 17.42 -11.62
N VAL A 64 -25.29 16.69 -12.69
CA VAL A 64 -24.79 16.94 -14.04
C VAL A 64 -25.56 18.09 -14.68
N ASN A 65 -24.86 18.97 -15.40
CA ASN A 65 -25.50 20.06 -16.13
C ASN A 65 -26.42 19.52 -17.25
N PRO A 66 -27.74 19.80 -17.22
CA PRO A 66 -28.66 19.34 -18.26
C PRO A 66 -28.28 19.87 -19.65
N GLN A 67 -28.24 19.00 -20.65
CA GLN A 67 -28.09 19.38 -22.05
C GLN A 67 -29.46 19.62 -22.68
N GLU A 68 -29.61 20.70 -23.45
CA GLU A 68 -30.88 21.03 -24.09
C GLU A 68 -31.18 20.05 -25.24
N PRO A 69 -32.32 19.32 -25.21
CA PRO A 69 -32.63 18.33 -26.23
C PRO A 69 -33.02 19.00 -27.57
N PRO A 70 -32.82 18.32 -28.71
CA PRO A 70 -33.20 18.86 -30.02
C PRO A 70 -34.70 19.25 -30.10
N PRO A 71 -35.04 20.36 -30.78
CA PRO A 71 -36.43 20.78 -30.94
C PRO A 71 -37.25 19.68 -31.61
N GLY A 72 -38.46 19.43 -31.11
CA GLY A 72 -39.37 18.40 -31.61
C GLY A 72 -39.13 16.97 -31.08
N LEU A 73 -38.11 16.72 -30.25
CA LEU A 73 -37.91 15.41 -29.60
C LEU A 73 -39.13 14.97 -28.77
N ARG A 74 -39.70 15.87 -27.97
CA ARG A 74 -40.90 15.61 -27.16
C ARG A 74 -42.09 15.17 -28.00
N ALA A 75 -42.35 15.85 -29.12
CA ALA A 75 -43.45 15.51 -30.02
C ALA A 75 -43.27 14.11 -30.64
N ARG A 76 -42.04 13.78 -31.07
CA ARG A 76 -41.69 12.46 -31.60
C ARG A 76 -41.85 11.36 -30.55
N LEU A 77 -41.38 11.59 -29.32
CA LEU A 77 -41.53 10.64 -28.20
C LEU A 77 -43.00 10.41 -27.86
N MET A 78 -43.79 11.48 -27.72
CA MET A 78 -45.22 11.36 -27.40
C MET A 78 -45.99 10.62 -28.51
N GLN A 79 -45.62 10.83 -29.78
CA GLN A 79 -46.19 10.07 -30.90
C GLN A 79 -45.76 8.60 -30.90
N ALA A 80 -44.53 8.29 -30.49
CA ALA A 80 -44.04 6.91 -30.38
C ALA A 80 -44.71 6.15 -29.23
N VAL A 81 -44.86 6.76 -28.06
CA VAL A 81 -45.56 6.17 -26.90
C VAL A 81 -47.06 6.02 -27.19
N SER A 82 -47.66 6.98 -27.89
CA SER A 82 -49.09 6.86 -28.29
C SER A 82 -49.32 5.81 -29.39
N ARG A 83 -48.24 5.28 -29.98
CA ARG A 83 -48.27 4.20 -30.99
C ARG A 83 -48.05 2.82 -30.37
N GLU A 84 -48.02 2.67 -29.05
CA GLU A 84 -48.12 1.36 -28.39
C GLU A 84 -49.22 0.57 -29.10
N GLU A 85 -48.80 -0.49 -29.77
CA GLU A 85 -49.59 -1.20 -30.77
C GLU A 85 -50.88 -1.70 -30.10
N PRO A 86 -52.09 -1.38 -30.64
CA PRO A 86 -53.29 -2.10 -30.24
C PRO A 86 -52.98 -3.60 -30.28
N PRO A 87 -53.43 -4.41 -29.32
CA PRO A 87 -53.14 -5.84 -29.33
C PRO A 87 -53.45 -6.36 -30.72
N ALA A 88 -52.42 -6.92 -31.37
CA ALA A 88 -52.55 -7.46 -32.71
C ALA A 88 -53.83 -8.31 -32.73
N PRO A 89 -54.78 -8.06 -33.66
CA PRO A 89 -55.99 -8.87 -33.73
C PRO A 89 -55.56 -10.33 -33.78
N ALA A 90 -56.19 -11.15 -32.92
CA ALA A 90 -55.84 -12.55 -32.75
C ALA A 90 -55.57 -13.19 -34.12
N ALA A 91 -54.38 -13.76 -34.26
CA ALA A 91 -54.00 -14.50 -35.46
C ALA A 91 -55.11 -15.52 -35.77
N PRO A 92 -55.52 -15.69 -37.04
CA PRO A 92 -56.45 -16.74 -37.42
C PRO A 92 -55.94 -18.08 -36.90
N GLU A 93 -56.84 -18.91 -36.36
CA GLU A 93 -56.52 -20.26 -35.90
C GLU A 93 -55.68 -21.00 -36.96
N PRO A 94 -54.67 -21.78 -36.54
CA PRO A 94 -53.79 -22.49 -37.46
C PRO A 94 -54.62 -23.47 -38.28
N GLN A 95 -54.84 -23.14 -39.56
CA GLN A 95 -55.40 -24.08 -40.51
C GLN A 95 -54.35 -25.15 -40.81
N LEU A 96 -54.68 -26.41 -40.48
CA LEU A 96 -53.93 -27.59 -40.87
C LEU A 96 -53.89 -27.67 -42.40
N VAL A 97 -52.79 -27.22 -43.00
CA VAL A 97 -52.47 -27.54 -44.39
C VAL A 97 -52.12 -29.02 -44.49
N PRO A 98 -52.64 -29.75 -45.50
CA PRO A 98 -52.29 -31.15 -45.69
C PRO A 98 -50.78 -31.27 -45.98
N SER A 99 -50.13 -32.08 -45.15
CA SER A 99 -48.73 -32.47 -45.27
C SER A 99 -48.42 -32.97 -46.68
N TRP A 100 -47.47 -32.33 -47.37
CA TRP A 100 -46.91 -32.82 -48.62
C TRP A 100 -46.04 -34.08 -48.45
N GLY A 101 -45.93 -34.62 -47.22
CA GLY A 101 -45.09 -35.77 -46.88
C GLY A 101 -45.57 -37.11 -47.42
N ASP A 102 -46.88 -37.29 -47.64
CA ASP A 102 -47.43 -38.62 -47.96
C ASP A 102 -47.33 -38.99 -49.45
N ARG A 103 -46.98 -38.04 -50.34
CA ARG A 103 -46.80 -38.30 -51.78
C ARG A 103 -45.37 -38.62 -52.21
N LEU A 104 -44.38 -38.47 -51.33
CA LEU A 104 -42.97 -38.72 -51.67
C LEU A 104 -42.51 -40.15 -51.40
N ILE A 105 -43.29 -40.94 -50.65
CA ILE A 105 -42.89 -42.27 -50.17
C ILE A 105 -43.23 -43.39 -51.18
N ASP A 106 -44.09 -43.12 -52.18
CA ASP A 106 -44.57 -44.12 -53.14
C ASP A 106 -43.86 -44.07 -54.52
N SER A 107 -42.60 -43.67 -54.53
CA SER A 107 -41.77 -43.63 -55.73
C SER A 107 -40.70 -44.72 -55.70
N ARG A 108 -40.71 -45.58 -56.74
CA ARG A 108 -39.67 -46.60 -57.00
C ARG A 108 -38.24 -46.04 -57.02
N LEU A 109 -38.06 -44.72 -57.11
CA LEU A 109 -36.76 -44.02 -56.99
C LEU A 109 -36.17 -44.06 -55.57
N VAL A 110 -36.98 -44.01 -54.51
CA VAL A 110 -36.50 -44.04 -53.12
C VAL A 110 -35.84 -45.40 -52.81
N ARG A 111 -36.39 -46.48 -53.35
CA ARG A 111 -35.88 -47.86 -53.19
C ARG A 111 -34.52 -48.10 -53.86
N VAL A 112 -34.11 -47.25 -54.81
CA VAL A 112 -32.78 -47.31 -55.46
C VAL A 112 -31.75 -46.39 -54.78
N MET A 113 -32.20 -45.42 -53.98
CA MET A 113 -31.34 -44.45 -53.25
C MET A 113 -31.03 -44.84 -51.79
N VAL A 114 -31.61 -45.93 -51.28
CA VAL A 114 -31.31 -46.47 -49.94
C VAL A 114 -29.81 -46.78 -49.70
N PRO A 115 -28.98 -47.25 -50.65
CA PRO A 115 -27.56 -47.50 -50.37
C PRO A 115 -26.70 -46.22 -50.30
N LEU A 116 -27.26 -45.02 -50.58
CA LEU A 116 -26.55 -43.74 -50.49
C LEU A 116 -26.84 -42.93 -49.21
N GLY A 117 -27.84 -43.31 -48.41
CA GLY A 117 -28.12 -42.65 -47.13
C GLY A 117 -27.12 -42.99 -46.01
N ALA A 118 -26.59 -44.21 -46.02
CA ALA A 118 -25.66 -44.69 -45.00
C ALA A 118 -24.28 -43.99 -45.04
N THR A 119 -23.81 -43.60 -46.23
CA THR A 119 -22.53 -42.89 -46.40
C THR A 119 -22.62 -41.45 -45.91
N VAL A 120 -23.72 -40.75 -46.19
CA VAL A 120 -23.96 -39.38 -45.69
C VAL A 120 -24.05 -39.37 -44.15
N ALA A 121 -24.72 -40.35 -43.56
CA ALA A 121 -24.78 -40.49 -42.10
C ALA A 121 -23.40 -40.75 -41.48
N MET A 122 -22.58 -41.63 -42.06
CA MET A 122 -21.20 -41.85 -41.58
C MET A 122 -20.34 -40.60 -41.69
N VAL A 123 -20.42 -39.84 -42.80
CA VAL A 123 -19.66 -38.59 -42.96
C VAL A 123 -20.06 -37.55 -41.91
N LEU A 124 -21.36 -37.41 -41.63
CA LEU A 124 -21.85 -36.50 -40.58
C LEU A 124 -21.39 -36.93 -39.18
N VAL A 125 -21.37 -38.23 -38.87
CA VAL A 125 -20.84 -38.74 -37.60
C VAL A 125 -19.34 -38.47 -37.49
N VAL A 126 -18.56 -38.73 -38.54
CA VAL A 126 -17.12 -38.44 -38.54
C VAL A 126 -16.87 -36.94 -38.40
N PHE A 127 -17.65 -36.10 -39.08
CA PHE A 127 -17.57 -34.65 -38.94
C PHE A 127 -17.93 -34.21 -37.52
N ALA A 128 -19.01 -34.73 -36.95
CA ALA A 128 -19.41 -34.44 -35.58
C ALA A 128 -18.34 -34.87 -34.56
N VAL A 129 -17.74 -36.05 -34.73
CA VAL A 129 -16.67 -36.55 -33.87
C VAL A 129 -15.41 -35.69 -34.00
N THR A 130 -14.99 -35.38 -35.23
CA THR A 130 -13.80 -34.54 -35.47
C THR A 130 -14.01 -33.12 -34.94
N MET A 131 -15.19 -32.54 -35.12
CA MET A 131 -15.55 -31.22 -34.58
C MET A 131 -15.62 -31.25 -33.05
N ASN A 132 -16.22 -32.29 -32.47
CA ASN A 132 -16.30 -32.47 -31.01
C ASN A 132 -14.89 -32.59 -30.38
N VAL A 133 -13.99 -33.36 -31.01
CA VAL A 133 -12.59 -33.45 -30.55
C VAL A 133 -11.89 -32.09 -30.67
N ARG A 134 -12.12 -31.33 -31.76
CA ARG A 134 -11.54 -30.00 -31.92
C ARG A 134 -12.04 -29.02 -30.85
N ILE A 135 -13.33 -29.07 -30.51
CA ILE A 135 -13.94 -28.26 -29.46
C ILE A 135 -13.38 -28.65 -28.08
N SER A 136 -13.27 -29.94 -27.76
CA SER A 136 -12.67 -30.40 -26.50
C SER A 136 -11.22 -29.93 -26.36
N ASN A 137 -10.44 -29.99 -27.44
CA ASN A 137 -9.06 -29.50 -27.44
C ASN A 137 -8.96 -27.99 -27.14
N GLN A 138 -9.90 -27.19 -27.65
CA GLN A 138 -9.96 -25.74 -27.36
C GLN A 138 -10.32 -25.46 -25.90
N VAL A 139 -11.27 -26.22 -25.34
CA VAL A 139 -11.67 -26.10 -23.93
C VAL A 139 -10.50 -26.47 -23.01
N ASP A 140 -9.73 -27.50 -23.36
CA ASP A 140 -8.56 -27.91 -22.60
C ASP A 140 -7.45 -26.86 -22.65
N ASP A 141 -7.25 -26.22 -23.80
CA ASP A 141 -6.25 -25.16 -23.97
C ASP A 141 -6.62 -23.92 -23.15
N LEU A 142 -7.88 -23.47 -23.23
CA LEU A 142 -8.42 -22.37 -22.43
C LEU A 142 -8.36 -22.64 -20.92
N LYS A 143 -8.58 -23.90 -20.50
CA LYS A 143 -8.43 -24.29 -19.09
C LYS A 143 -6.97 -24.23 -18.63
N ARG A 144 -6.02 -24.65 -19.48
CA ARG A 144 -4.59 -24.56 -19.17
C ARG A 144 -4.11 -23.12 -19.11
N GLU A 145 -4.60 -22.27 -20.01
CA GLU A 145 -4.28 -20.84 -20.02
C GLU A 145 -4.85 -20.13 -18.78
N ASN A 146 -6.09 -20.43 -18.38
CA ASN A 146 -6.62 -19.91 -17.12
C ASN A 146 -5.84 -20.38 -15.90
N ALA A 147 -5.48 -21.67 -15.84
CA ALA A 147 -4.68 -22.20 -14.73
C ALA A 147 -3.29 -21.53 -14.65
N SER A 148 -2.66 -21.23 -15.79
CA SER A 148 -1.37 -20.55 -15.83
C SER A 148 -1.49 -19.05 -15.50
N LEU A 149 -2.54 -18.38 -15.99
CA LEU A 149 -2.86 -17.00 -15.63
C LEU A 149 -3.09 -16.87 -14.13
N GLN A 150 -3.85 -17.80 -13.55
CA GLN A 150 -4.16 -17.79 -12.12
C GLN A 150 -2.89 -18.02 -11.29
N ALA A 151 -2.02 -18.95 -11.70
CA ALA A 151 -0.71 -19.13 -11.06
C ALA A 151 0.20 -17.88 -11.17
N ASN A 152 0.15 -17.15 -12.29
CA ASN A 152 0.88 -15.89 -12.45
C ASN A 152 0.34 -14.80 -11.51
N VAL A 153 -0.99 -14.71 -11.36
CA VAL A 153 -1.62 -13.77 -10.41
C VAL A 153 -1.22 -14.10 -8.98
N ASP A 154 -1.26 -15.37 -8.58
CA ASP A 154 -0.86 -15.80 -7.23
C ASP A 154 0.61 -15.49 -6.93
N SER A 155 1.50 -15.73 -7.91
CA SER A 155 2.92 -15.40 -7.81
C SER A 155 3.16 -13.89 -7.70
N ASN A 156 2.47 -13.10 -8.53
CA ASN A 156 2.56 -11.64 -8.48
C ASN A 156 2.03 -11.09 -7.15
N LEU A 157 0.91 -11.63 -6.65
CA LEU A 157 0.33 -11.24 -5.37
C LEU A 157 1.28 -11.57 -4.21
N ALA A 158 1.90 -12.75 -4.20
CA ALA A 158 2.89 -13.13 -3.19
C ALA A 158 4.11 -12.20 -3.22
N THR A 159 4.59 -11.88 -4.43
CA THR A 159 5.73 -10.96 -4.63
C THR A 159 5.38 -9.54 -4.16
N MET A 160 4.21 -9.02 -4.53
CA MET A 160 3.73 -7.71 -4.08
C MET A 160 3.52 -7.66 -2.57
N THR A 161 2.94 -8.71 -1.98
CA THR A 161 2.72 -8.77 -0.52
C THR A 161 4.04 -8.74 0.24
N ALA A 162 5.06 -9.47 -0.25
CA ALA A 162 6.41 -9.43 0.31
C ALA A 162 7.01 -8.01 0.23
N GLN A 163 6.94 -7.36 -0.94
CA GLN A 163 7.43 -5.99 -1.14
C GLN A 163 6.71 -4.97 -0.25
N ILE A 164 5.38 -5.06 -0.11
CA ILE A 164 4.60 -4.18 0.77
C ILE A 164 5.01 -4.37 2.23
N SER A 165 5.21 -5.62 2.67
CA SER A 165 5.65 -5.90 4.04
C SER A 165 7.05 -5.34 4.33
N GLU A 166 7.96 -5.44 3.36
CA GLU A 166 9.31 -4.88 3.46
C GLU A 166 9.30 -3.34 3.44
N ALA A 167 8.48 -2.74 2.58
CA ALA A 167 8.29 -1.29 2.53
C ALA A 167 7.64 -0.74 3.79
N ALA A 168 6.68 -1.44 4.38
CA ALA A 168 6.06 -1.04 5.65
C ALA A 168 7.05 -1.05 6.82
N LEU A 169 8.00 -2.00 6.84
CA LEU A 169 9.09 -2.01 7.82
C LEU A 169 10.05 -0.83 7.60
N ALA A 170 10.39 -0.51 6.35
CA ALA A 170 11.26 0.63 6.02
C ALA A 170 10.60 1.99 6.35
N GLU A 171 9.30 2.15 6.10
CA GLU A 171 8.56 3.38 6.42
C GLU A 171 8.51 3.63 7.94
N SER A 172 8.35 2.58 8.73
CA SER A 172 8.42 2.65 10.19
C SER A 172 9.80 3.09 10.70
N GLU A 173 10.88 2.55 10.12
CA GLU A 173 12.26 2.94 10.49
C GLU A 173 12.53 4.43 10.21
N VAL A 174 12.09 4.92 9.04
CA VAL A 174 12.24 6.34 8.67
C VAL A 174 11.44 7.24 9.62
N MET A 175 10.18 6.91 9.91
CA MET A 175 9.34 7.69 10.84
C MET A 175 9.97 7.77 12.24
N ASN A 176 10.47 6.65 12.76
CA ASN A 176 11.16 6.62 14.05
C ASN A 176 12.43 7.49 14.05
N THR A 177 13.19 7.46 12.95
CA THR A 177 14.38 8.29 12.78
C THR A 177 14.05 9.78 12.79
N VAL A 178 12.98 10.19 12.09
CA VAL A 178 12.50 11.57 12.07
C VAL A 178 12.03 12.03 13.45
N LEU A 179 11.27 11.20 14.17
CA LEU A 179 10.84 11.49 15.53
C LEU A 179 12.02 11.64 16.49
N GLN A 180 13.03 10.77 16.38
CA GLN A 180 14.25 10.84 17.19
C GLN A 180 15.07 12.10 16.90
N LEU A 181 15.19 12.51 15.64
CA LEU A 181 15.83 13.77 15.27
C LEU A 181 15.06 14.99 15.82
N GLN A 182 13.72 14.97 15.75
CA GLN A 182 12.90 16.02 16.32
C GLN A 182 13.10 16.12 17.84
N GLN A 183 13.06 14.99 18.57
CA GLN A 183 13.31 14.97 20.02
C GLN A 183 14.71 15.50 20.36
N THR A 184 15.73 15.06 19.63
CA THR A 184 17.11 15.55 19.81
C THR A 184 17.20 17.07 19.57
N SER A 185 16.46 17.61 18.59
CA SER A 185 16.40 19.05 18.33
C SER A 185 15.71 19.83 19.45
N TYR A 186 14.64 19.30 20.04
CA TYR A 186 13.93 19.91 21.17
C TYR A 186 14.78 19.92 22.44
N GLU A 187 15.57 18.87 22.69
CA GLU A 187 16.51 18.82 23.81
C GLU A 187 17.65 19.84 23.65
N LEU A 188 18.15 20.03 22.42
CA LEU A 188 19.17 21.03 22.11
C LEU A 188 18.66 22.47 22.17
N ALA A 189 17.37 22.70 21.91
CA ALA A 189 16.75 24.02 21.88
C ALA A 189 16.18 24.50 23.23
N GLN A 190 16.34 23.73 24.33
CA GLN A 190 15.86 24.18 25.64
C GLN A 190 16.63 25.44 26.12
N PRO A 191 15.93 26.50 26.57
CA PRO A 191 16.55 27.76 27.00
C PRO A 191 17.33 27.65 28.31
N ASP A 192 17.14 26.56 29.08
CA ASP A 192 17.79 26.34 30.39
C ASP A 192 19.13 25.57 30.29
N ASN A 193 19.63 25.34 29.07
CA ASN A 193 20.85 24.58 28.85
C ASN A 193 22.09 25.41 29.24
N ILE A 194 22.94 24.86 30.12
CA ILE A 194 24.19 25.51 30.51
C ILE A 194 25.25 25.17 29.47
N SER A 195 25.74 26.19 28.75
CA SER A 195 26.80 26.03 27.76
C SER A 195 28.19 26.24 28.38
N LEU A 196 29.09 25.26 28.24
CA LEU A 196 30.52 25.41 28.49
C LEU A 196 31.29 25.31 27.18
N ARG A 197 32.18 26.28 26.98
CA ARG A 197 33.10 26.27 25.84
C ARG A 197 34.35 25.47 26.19
N LEU A 198 34.66 24.50 25.34
CA LEU A 198 35.86 23.69 25.41
C LEU A 198 36.93 24.34 24.52
N HIS A 199 38.15 24.46 25.04
CA HIS A 199 39.27 25.11 24.36
C HIS A 199 40.44 24.14 24.24
N SER A 200 41.23 24.29 23.18
CA SER A 200 42.46 23.52 23.06
C SER A 200 43.53 24.08 24.02
N PRO A 201 44.30 23.22 24.71
CA PRO A 201 45.44 23.65 25.51
C PRO A 201 46.62 24.13 24.65
N TYR A 202 46.62 23.82 23.34
CA TYR A 202 47.70 24.19 22.42
C TYR A 202 47.43 25.53 21.75
N ALA A 203 48.36 26.47 21.90
CA ALA A 203 48.31 27.75 21.22
C ALA A 203 48.37 27.56 19.70
N GLY A 204 47.35 28.06 18.98
CA GLY A 204 47.25 27.99 17.51
C GLY A 204 46.35 26.88 16.95
N SER A 205 45.82 25.99 17.80
CA SER A 205 44.82 25.01 17.37
C SER A 205 43.50 25.67 17.02
N ARG A 206 42.85 25.19 15.94
CA ARG A 206 41.48 25.58 15.55
C ARG A 206 40.40 24.69 16.20
N SER A 207 40.81 23.69 16.97
CA SER A 207 39.90 22.80 17.67
C SER A 207 39.11 23.60 18.71
N GLN A 208 37.80 23.52 18.59
CA GLN A 208 36.86 24.17 19.48
C GLN A 208 35.69 23.24 19.78
N GLY A 209 35.15 23.33 20.98
CA GLY A 209 33.99 22.55 21.36
C GLY A 209 32.99 23.34 22.18
N ILE A 210 31.74 22.92 22.12
CA ILE A 210 30.68 23.39 22.99
C ILE A 210 30.06 22.16 23.65
N LEU A 211 30.05 22.17 24.97
CA LEU A 211 29.31 21.22 25.78
C LEU A 211 28.04 21.94 26.25
N LEU A 212 26.89 21.42 25.85
CA LEU A 212 25.59 21.82 26.35
C LEU A 212 25.16 20.81 27.41
N VAL A 213 24.74 21.28 28.57
CA VAL A 213 24.33 20.43 29.69
C VAL A 213 22.91 20.78 30.09
N SER A 214 22.10 19.77 30.37
CA SER A 214 20.79 19.94 30.98
C SER A 214 20.89 20.53 32.40
N ARG A 215 19.83 21.17 32.88
CA ARG A 215 19.81 21.84 34.20
C ARG A 215 20.12 20.92 35.38
N ASP A 216 19.73 19.65 35.29
CA ASP A 216 19.99 18.60 36.28
C ASP A 216 21.41 18.01 36.17
N GLY A 217 22.13 18.30 35.09
CA GLY A 217 23.47 17.79 34.80
C GLY A 217 23.52 16.31 34.43
N SER A 218 22.38 15.65 34.23
CA SER A 218 22.31 14.21 33.91
C SER A 218 22.53 13.89 32.43
N ARG A 219 22.31 14.89 31.57
CA ARG A 219 22.45 14.78 30.11
C ARG A 219 23.34 15.91 29.58
N GLY A 220 24.16 15.59 28.60
CA GLY A 220 24.98 16.57 27.92
C GLY A 220 25.18 16.25 26.44
N VAL A 221 25.29 17.27 25.61
CA VAL A 221 25.66 17.12 24.19
C VAL A 221 26.97 17.87 23.96
N ILE A 222 27.96 17.16 23.43
CA ILE A 222 29.23 17.76 23.01
C ILE A 222 29.23 17.90 21.50
N MET A 223 29.46 19.12 21.03
CA MET A 223 29.73 19.43 19.64
C MET A 223 31.16 19.90 19.51
N VAL A 224 31.92 19.32 18.58
CA VAL A 224 33.29 19.74 18.28
C VAL A 224 33.39 20.17 16.82
N ALA A 225 34.25 21.15 16.56
CA ALA A 225 34.52 21.67 15.23
C ALA A 225 36.00 22.04 15.10
N GLY A 226 36.51 22.01 13.87
CA GLY A 226 37.91 22.36 13.58
C GLY A 226 38.92 21.37 14.16
N MET A 227 38.49 20.14 14.46
CA MET A 227 39.36 19.08 14.94
C MET A 227 40.34 18.67 13.84
N GLU A 228 41.63 18.78 14.13
CA GLU A 228 42.70 18.39 13.21
C GLU A 228 42.92 16.87 13.32
N ALA A 229 42.10 16.12 12.59
CA ALA A 229 42.11 14.67 12.62
C ALA A 229 43.23 14.11 11.71
N PRO A 230 44.11 13.23 12.19
CA PRO A 230 45.13 12.60 11.35
C PRO A 230 44.54 11.63 10.31
N ASN A 231 43.28 11.23 10.45
CA ASN A 231 42.54 10.45 9.47
C ASN A 231 41.05 10.86 9.43
N PRO A 232 40.36 10.69 8.28
CA PRO A 232 38.91 10.84 8.24
C PRO A 232 38.30 9.66 9.02
N SER A 233 37.66 9.95 10.17
CA SER A 233 37.18 8.98 11.21
C SER A 233 38.08 8.82 12.44
N THR A 234 38.77 9.87 12.90
CA THR A 234 39.42 9.84 14.22
C THR A 234 38.36 9.94 15.31
N SER A 235 38.37 8.97 16.22
CA SER A 235 37.56 8.99 17.44
C SER A 235 38.32 9.64 18.59
N TYR A 236 37.60 10.37 19.45
CA TYR A 236 38.13 10.95 20.68
C TYR A 236 37.37 10.42 21.88
N ASN A 237 38.07 10.09 22.96
CA ASN A 237 37.45 9.70 24.22
C ASN A 237 37.10 10.93 25.03
N VAL A 238 35.93 10.91 25.66
CA VAL A 238 35.46 11.97 26.56
C VAL A 238 35.60 11.50 28.00
N TRP A 239 36.28 12.30 28.81
CA TRP A 239 36.55 12.04 30.21
C TRP A 239 36.01 13.16 31.09
N LEU A 240 35.37 12.78 32.20
CA LEU A 240 35.06 13.68 33.31
C LEU A 240 36.06 13.46 34.43
N MET A 241 36.56 14.55 35.00
CA MET A 241 37.62 14.49 36.00
C MET A 241 37.15 15.04 37.35
N ARG A 242 37.46 14.31 38.41
CA ARG A 242 37.22 14.70 39.81
C ARG A 242 38.52 14.49 40.58
N GLY A 243 39.30 15.54 40.80
CA GLY A 243 40.65 15.40 41.34
C GLY A 243 41.55 14.54 40.43
N GLN A 244 41.96 13.36 40.92
CA GLN A 244 42.74 12.38 40.15
C GLN A 244 41.87 11.29 39.50
N ASP A 245 40.59 11.21 39.87
CA ASP A 245 39.67 10.24 39.31
C ASP A 245 39.18 10.70 37.94
N ARG A 246 39.20 9.79 36.97
CA ARG A 246 38.69 9.99 35.61
C ARG A 246 37.56 9.02 35.33
N LEU A 247 36.45 9.54 34.84
CA LEU A 247 35.30 8.76 34.41
C LEU A 247 35.18 8.84 32.89
N TRP A 248 35.23 7.69 32.24
CA TRP A 248 34.90 7.59 30.82
C TRP A 248 33.40 7.75 30.62
N VAL A 249 32.99 8.69 29.75
CA VAL A 249 31.56 8.98 29.53
C VAL A 249 31.11 8.77 28.09
N GLY A 250 32.04 8.60 27.16
CA GLY A 250 31.71 8.28 25.79
C GLY A 250 32.85 8.50 24.82
N GLN A 251 32.55 8.26 23.55
CA GLN A 251 33.46 8.45 22.44
C GLN A 251 32.77 9.29 21.35
N ILE A 252 33.48 10.25 20.79
CA ILE A 252 33.00 11.11 19.71
C ILE A 252 33.79 10.81 18.43
N GLY A 253 33.07 10.44 17.38
CA GLY A 253 33.62 10.32 16.03
C GLY A 253 33.57 11.67 15.31
N VAL A 254 34.62 11.97 14.53
CA VAL A 254 34.73 13.22 13.79
C VAL A 254 34.81 12.95 12.29
N ASP A 255 34.07 13.74 11.50
CA ASP A 255 34.04 13.66 10.05
C ASP A 255 35.32 14.23 9.39
N ALA A 256 35.43 14.09 8.06
CA ALA A 256 36.56 14.62 7.30
C ALA A 256 36.71 16.16 7.36
N ARG A 257 35.70 16.89 7.85
CA ARG A 257 35.72 18.35 8.03
C ARG A 257 36.07 18.75 9.47
N GLY A 258 36.37 17.80 10.34
CA GLY A 258 36.69 18.08 11.73
C GLY A 258 35.47 18.38 12.60
N TRP A 259 34.25 18.00 12.17
CA TRP A 259 33.01 18.16 12.91
C TRP A 259 32.52 16.84 13.50
N GLY A 260 31.99 16.88 14.72
CA GLY A 260 31.39 15.72 15.38
C GLY A 260 30.42 16.12 16.48
N THR A 261 29.48 15.23 16.79
CA THR A 261 28.53 15.40 17.90
C THR A 261 28.35 14.09 18.66
N VAL A 262 28.19 14.16 19.98
CA VAL A 262 27.85 13.01 20.82
C VAL A 262 26.89 13.44 21.93
N SER A 263 25.86 12.64 22.17
CA SER A 263 24.97 12.76 23.33
C SER A 263 25.47 11.84 24.44
N LEU A 264 25.59 12.39 25.65
CA LEU A 264 26.12 11.72 26.83
C LEU A 264 25.00 11.59 27.86
N GLN A 265 24.78 10.37 28.34
CA GLN A 265 23.95 10.09 29.50
C GLN A 265 24.88 9.81 30.68
N LEU A 266 24.85 10.66 31.70
CA LEU A 266 25.77 10.58 32.82
C LEU A 266 25.13 9.84 33.98
N PRO A 267 25.84 8.92 34.65
CA PRO A 267 25.31 8.18 35.80
C PRO A 267 25.09 9.09 37.02
N GLU A 268 25.79 10.22 37.07
CA GLU A 268 25.65 11.27 38.08
C GLU A 268 25.77 12.65 37.43
N SER A 269 25.34 13.70 38.13
CA SER A 269 25.36 15.06 37.60
C SER A 269 26.78 15.50 37.23
N ILE A 270 26.97 16.04 36.02
CA ILE A 270 28.27 16.55 35.56
C ILE A 270 28.84 17.64 36.49
N MET A 271 27.96 18.33 37.23
CA MET A 271 28.34 19.38 38.18
C MET A 271 29.17 18.84 39.37
N ALA A 272 29.18 17.53 39.60
CA ALA A 272 30.03 16.87 40.58
C ALA A 272 31.48 16.66 40.11
N PHE A 273 31.80 17.07 38.88
CA PHE A 273 33.13 16.99 38.29
C PHE A 273 33.71 18.38 38.09
N GLU A 274 35.04 18.47 38.03
CA GLU A 274 35.76 19.73 38.00
C GLU A 274 36.08 20.17 36.57
N LYS A 275 36.36 19.21 35.68
CA LYS A 275 36.76 19.46 34.29
C LYS A 275 36.33 18.32 33.36
N VAL A 276 36.15 18.68 32.09
CA VAL A 276 35.96 17.74 30.97
C VAL A 276 37.20 17.78 30.09
N GLU A 277 37.66 16.61 29.68
CA GLU A 277 38.81 16.44 28.79
C GLU A 277 38.45 15.54 27.62
N LEU A 278 38.90 15.92 26.42
CA LEU A 278 38.82 15.09 25.22
C LEU A 278 40.22 14.68 24.80
N THR A 279 40.45 13.38 24.67
CA THR A 279 41.74 12.82 24.25
C THR A 279 41.59 12.05 22.94
N ALA A 280 42.58 12.12 22.07
CA ALA A 280 42.58 11.30 20.85
C ALA A 280 42.66 9.80 21.20
N VAL A 281 42.00 8.96 20.43
CA VAL A 281 42.14 7.49 20.55
C VAL A 281 43.37 7.08 19.73
N ASP A 282 44.48 6.73 20.39
CA ASP A 282 45.61 6.07 19.71
C ASP A 282 45.37 4.55 19.68
N ASN A 283 45.55 3.93 18.51
CA ASN A 283 45.51 2.48 18.31
C ASN A 283 46.79 1.78 18.80
N ARG A 284 47.79 2.51 19.30
CA ARG A 284 49.00 1.95 19.91
C ARG A 284 48.82 1.86 21.42
N GLY A 285 48.32 0.72 21.87
CA GLY A 285 48.05 0.45 23.29
C GLY A 285 49.29 0.49 24.18
N THR A 286 49.69 1.68 24.64
CA THR A 286 50.50 1.89 25.84
C THR A 286 50.41 3.36 26.28
N VAL A 287 49.82 3.57 27.46
CA VAL A 287 50.13 4.68 28.38
C VAL A 287 49.81 6.11 27.88
N GLU A 288 48.67 6.63 28.32
CA GLU A 288 48.80 7.31 29.62
C GLU A 288 49.06 8.80 29.70
N SER A 289 49.30 9.50 28.59
CA SER A 289 50.00 10.79 28.69
C SER A 289 49.07 11.97 28.45
N GLN A 290 49.11 12.92 29.39
CA GLN A 290 48.45 14.23 29.35
C GLN A 290 48.73 15.04 28.06
N THR A 291 49.70 14.58 27.25
CA THR A 291 50.06 15.07 25.92
C THR A 291 49.08 14.71 24.79
N ASP A 292 48.08 13.85 25.02
CA ASP A 292 47.04 13.53 24.02
C ASP A 292 45.74 14.34 24.19
N MET A 293 45.76 15.35 25.08
CA MET A 293 44.60 16.18 25.41
C MET A 293 44.34 17.24 24.33
N VAL A 294 43.23 17.10 23.61
CA VAL A 294 42.90 17.94 22.45
C VAL A 294 42.00 19.11 22.83
N LEU A 295 41.05 18.89 23.73
CA LEU A 295 40.14 19.92 24.25
C LEU A 295 39.93 19.74 25.76
N GLN A 296 39.80 20.87 26.47
CA GLN A 296 39.46 20.89 27.89
C GLN A 296 38.45 22.01 28.22
N GLY A 297 37.68 21.82 29.28
CA GLY A 297 36.82 22.86 29.84
C GLY A 297 36.59 22.70 31.34
N SER A 298 36.51 23.82 32.07
CA SER A 298 36.25 23.84 33.51
C SER A 298 34.75 23.84 33.80
N LEU A 299 34.30 22.81 34.52
CA LEU A 299 32.91 22.68 34.97
C LEU A 299 32.62 23.54 36.21
N VAL A 300 33.66 23.90 36.98
CA VAL A 300 33.55 24.83 38.12
C VAL A 300 32.98 26.19 37.71
N SER A 301 33.23 26.61 36.46
CA SER A 301 32.69 27.85 35.89
C SER A 301 31.18 27.81 35.64
N MET A 302 30.55 26.64 35.68
CA MET A 302 29.09 26.48 35.56
C MET A 302 28.35 26.78 36.86
N ASN A 303 29.02 26.72 38.02
CA ASN A 303 28.42 26.94 39.35
C ASN A 303 28.31 28.42 39.73
N VAL A 304 28.85 29.33 38.91
CA VAL A 304 28.77 30.77 39.17
C VAL A 304 27.47 31.31 38.54
N PRO A 305 26.53 31.85 39.32
CA PRO A 305 25.30 32.40 38.77
C PRO A 305 25.62 33.51 37.77
N ARG A 306 25.24 33.33 36.51
CA ARG A 306 25.34 34.38 35.48
C ARG A 306 24.33 35.47 35.80
N MET A 307 24.78 36.58 36.35
CA MET A 307 23.98 37.81 36.38
C MET A 307 23.88 38.35 34.95
N VAL A 308 22.77 38.05 34.29
CA VAL A 308 22.42 38.67 33.00
C VAL A 308 22.03 40.11 33.29
N THR A 309 22.96 41.04 33.08
CA THR A 309 22.68 42.47 33.09
C THR A 309 22.01 42.81 31.76
N TYR A 310 20.69 43.00 31.80
CA TYR A 310 19.96 43.54 30.67
C TYR A 310 20.40 45.00 30.46
N ALA A 311 21.16 45.25 29.39
CA ALA A 311 21.38 46.59 28.91
C ALA A 311 20.04 47.14 28.40
N SER A 312 19.44 48.08 29.13
CA SER A 312 18.26 48.81 28.65
C SER A 312 18.68 49.68 27.47
N MET A 313 18.30 49.30 26.25
CA MET A 313 18.38 50.21 25.11
C MET A 313 17.38 51.36 25.31
N ARG A 314 17.90 52.60 25.27
CA ARG A 314 17.13 53.84 25.10
C ARG A 314 17.07 54.18 23.62
#